data_AF-F3LH31-F1
#
_entry.id   AF-F3LH31-F1
#
_cell.length_a   1.000
_cell.length_b   1.000
_cell.length_c   1.000
_cell.angle_alpha   90.00
_cell.angle_beta   90.00
_cell.angle_gamma   90.00
#
_symmetry.space_group_name_H-M   'P 1'
#
loop_
_entity.id
_entity.type
_entity.pdbx_description
1 polymer ?
#
loop_
_entity_poly.entity_id
_entity_poly.type
_entity_poly.pdbx_seq_one_letter_code
_entity_poly.pdbx_strand_id
1 'polypeptide(L)'
;MNTPPLLSKQLSKQLSAQAPQIQAPPVAQAQTQQALPIADIHLPNAVSPWPPSIGWWLLLVLVIALCAGSVYAFKRYQKKWRYRRAALSLLKQQYQQWQEHGEELTCATAMIAIVKRTAITAYSEDSAALFGQAWINFLNQQTSKSYFSDSLAQWMSEQQYQAHSTQQLSNSTQQASDDKVDIPLLYKACENWIKHHSVQIKLHGVKKKPLGESA
;
A
#
# COMPACT_ATOMS: atom_id res chain seq x y z
N MET A 1 88.09 22.90 13.18
CA MET A 1 89.17 23.87 13.51
C MET A 1 89.55 24.61 12.23
N ASN A 2 89.86 25.92 12.36
CA ASN A 2 90.17 26.94 11.34
C ASN A 2 88.98 27.84 10.97
N THR A 3 88.80 28.97 11.68
CA THR A 3 89.39 30.33 11.55
C THR A 3 88.48 31.28 10.76
N PRO A 4 87.93 32.33 11.39
CA PRO A 4 87.56 33.58 10.72
C PRO A 4 88.74 34.60 10.96
N PRO A 5 88.69 35.92 10.65
CA PRO A 5 87.67 36.69 9.94
C PRO A 5 88.27 37.83 9.03
N LEU A 6 87.40 38.61 8.36
CA LEU A 6 87.51 40.03 7.97
C LEU A 6 88.70 40.55 7.14
N LEU A 7 88.43 40.96 5.89
CA LEU A 7 89.05 42.14 5.26
C LEU A 7 88.21 42.60 4.06
N SER A 8 87.51 43.73 4.20
CA SER A 8 87.28 44.71 3.10
C SER A 8 86.23 45.78 3.47
N LYS A 9 86.35 46.36 4.69
CA LYS A 9 85.74 47.66 5.04
C LYS A 9 86.36 48.85 4.25
N GLN A 10 86.75 48.66 3.00
CA GLN A 10 87.52 49.64 2.22
C GLN A 10 86.87 50.03 0.87
N LEU A 11 85.73 49.46 0.50
CA LEU A 11 85.01 49.82 -0.73
C LEU A 11 83.80 50.75 -0.49
N SER A 12 83.77 51.48 0.62
CA SER A 12 82.67 52.37 0.99
C SER A 12 82.95 53.87 0.87
N LYS A 13 84.04 54.32 0.21
CA LYS A 13 84.41 55.75 0.25
C LYS A 13 84.94 56.40 -1.04
N GLN A 14 84.90 55.73 -2.20
CA GLN A 14 85.64 56.23 -3.36
C GLN A 14 84.92 56.07 -4.70
N LEU A 15 83.63 56.38 -4.81
CA LEU A 15 83.08 56.78 -6.11
C LEU A 15 81.75 57.54 -5.99
N SER A 16 81.81 58.73 -5.38
CA SER A 16 80.79 59.77 -5.50
C SER A 16 81.38 60.90 -6.34
N ALA A 17 81.17 60.91 -7.66
CA ALA A 17 81.30 62.11 -8.49
C ALA A 17 80.80 61.87 -9.93
N GLN A 18 80.10 62.88 -10.43
CA GLN A 18 79.89 63.22 -11.84
C GLN A 18 78.92 62.37 -12.68
N ALA A 19 77.69 62.88 -12.79
CA ALA A 19 76.76 62.57 -13.87
C ALA A 19 77.06 63.45 -15.12
N PRO A 20 77.11 62.87 -16.32
CA PRO A 20 76.89 63.61 -17.57
C PRO A 20 75.43 63.49 -18.00
N GLN A 21 74.76 64.63 -18.15
CA GLN A 21 73.47 64.76 -18.81
C GLN A 21 73.65 64.50 -20.31
N ILE A 22 73.05 63.44 -20.86
CA ILE A 22 72.92 63.24 -22.30
C ILE A 22 71.43 63.08 -22.63
N GLN A 23 70.95 63.99 -23.47
CA GLN A 23 69.60 64.07 -24.01
C GLN A 23 69.32 62.90 -25.00
N ALA A 24 68.07 62.44 -25.03
CA ALA A 24 67.61 61.25 -25.75
C ALA A 24 67.47 61.42 -27.28
N PRO A 25 67.67 60.34 -28.07
CA PRO A 25 66.96 60.11 -29.32
C PRO A 25 65.78 59.11 -29.15
N PRO A 26 64.77 59.15 -30.03
CA PRO A 26 63.44 58.61 -29.77
C PRO A 26 63.40 57.10 -29.99
N VAL A 27 63.02 56.36 -28.96
CA VAL A 27 62.72 54.93 -29.07
C VAL A 27 61.44 54.65 -28.31
N ALA A 28 60.42 54.28 -29.11
CA ALA A 28 59.24 53.49 -28.78
C ALA A 28 58.42 53.94 -27.57
N GLN A 29 57.20 54.40 -27.87
CA GLN A 29 56.09 54.51 -26.93
C GLN A 29 55.81 53.14 -26.28
N ALA A 30 56.53 52.81 -25.20
CA ALA A 30 56.13 51.75 -24.29
C ALA A 30 54.96 52.32 -23.48
N GLN A 31 53.76 52.11 -24.02
CA GLN A 31 52.49 52.38 -23.36
C GLN A 31 52.59 51.93 -21.91
N THR A 32 52.30 52.86 -21.01
CA THR A 32 52.06 52.58 -19.59
C THR A 32 51.10 51.41 -19.49
N GLN A 33 51.63 50.20 -19.23
CA GLN A 33 50.84 49.18 -18.57
C GLN A 33 50.65 49.69 -17.15
N GLN A 34 49.71 50.63 -17.01
CA GLN A 34 49.01 50.84 -15.76
C GLN A 34 48.60 49.45 -15.33
N ALA A 35 49.18 48.94 -14.24
CA ALA A 35 48.68 47.77 -13.58
C ALA A 35 47.19 48.05 -13.36
N LEU A 36 46.36 47.40 -14.17
CA LEU A 36 44.92 47.42 -13.98
C LEU A 36 44.72 47.10 -12.51
N PRO A 37 43.98 47.93 -11.75
CA PRO A 37 43.60 47.51 -10.42
C PRO A 37 42.90 46.18 -10.65
N ILE A 38 43.50 45.09 -10.17
CA ILE A 38 42.82 43.81 -10.09
C ILE A 38 41.65 44.16 -9.18
N ALA A 39 40.50 44.39 -9.80
CA ALA A 39 39.26 44.47 -9.07
C ALA A 39 39.24 43.17 -8.27
N ASP A 40 39.26 43.31 -6.95
CA ASP A 40 39.03 42.23 -6.02
C ASP A 40 37.96 41.34 -6.65
N ILE A 41 38.35 40.11 -6.96
CA ILE A 41 37.35 39.10 -7.31
C ILE A 41 36.56 38.97 -6.02
N HIS A 42 35.46 39.73 -5.92
CA HIS A 42 34.43 39.48 -4.95
C HIS A 42 34.01 38.05 -5.23
N LEU A 43 34.51 37.10 -4.43
CA LEU A 43 33.92 35.78 -4.37
C LEU A 43 32.43 36.05 -4.14
N PRO A 44 31.53 35.62 -5.05
CA PRO A 44 30.12 35.82 -4.80
C PRO A 44 29.87 35.19 -3.44
N ASN A 45 29.38 36.02 -2.50
CA ASN A 45 28.97 35.62 -1.16
C ASN A 45 28.45 34.20 -1.26
N ALA A 46 29.12 33.27 -0.56
CA ALA A 46 28.81 31.84 -0.57
C ALA A 46 27.30 31.72 -0.70
N VAL A 47 26.83 31.26 -1.86
CA VAL A 47 25.40 31.25 -2.18
C VAL A 47 24.72 30.71 -0.94
N SER A 48 23.96 31.57 -0.26
CA SER A 48 23.19 31.11 0.89
C SER A 48 22.45 29.89 0.36
N PRO A 49 22.58 28.69 0.98
CA PRO A 49 21.79 27.53 0.60
C PRO A 49 20.33 27.87 0.91
N TRP A 50 19.75 28.67 0.03
CA TRP A 50 18.41 29.20 0.12
C TRP A 50 17.46 28.00 -0.03
N PRO A 51 16.28 28.12 0.57
CA PRO A 51 15.42 27.02 0.91
C PRO A 51 15.12 26.22 -0.36
N PRO A 52 15.05 24.88 -0.27
CA PRO A 52 14.58 24.07 -1.37
C PRO A 52 13.32 24.74 -1.92
N SER A 53 13.38 25.14 -3.19
CA SER A 53 12.33 25.91 -3.84
C SER A 53 10.96 25.28 -3.52
N ILE A 54 9.93 26.10 -3.31
CA ILE A 54 8.61 25.64 -2.85
C ILE A 54 8.05 24.47 -3.69
N GLY A 55 8.51 24.35 -4.95
CA GLY A 55 8.21 23.24 -5.85
C GLY A 55 8.66 21.86 -5.37
N TRP A 56 9.76 21.74 -4.61
CA TRP A 56 10.18 20.47 -4.01
C TRP A 56 9.24 20.05 -2.88
N TRP A 57 8.74 21.00 -2.10
CA TRP A 57 7.74 20.71 -1.09
C TRP A 57 6.42 20.24 -1.73
N LEU A 58 6.00 20.88 -2.82
CA LEU A 58 4.86 20.41 -3.64
C LEU A 58 5.08 18.99 -4.18
N LEU A 59 6.29 18.69 -4.67
CA LEU A 59 6.64 17.38 -5.20
C LEU A 59 6.69 16.32 -4.08
N LEU A 60 7.22 16.66 -2.92
CA LEU A 60 7.22 15.79 -1.73
C LEU A 60 5.80 15.50 -1.25
N VAL A 61 4.95 16.52 -1.15
CA VAL A 61 3.52 16.36 -0.81
C VAL A 61 2.81 15.49 -1.84
N LEU A 62 3.07 15.70 -3.13
CA LEU A 62 2.48 14.90 -4.20
C LEU A 62 2.91 13.43 -4.10
N VAL A 63 4.19 13.16 -3.87
CA VAL A 63 4.72 11.80 -3.68
C VAL A 63 4.12 11.15 -2.44
N ILE A 64 4.03 11.87 -1.32
CA ILE A 64 3.39 11.37 -0.09
C ILE A 64 1.91 11.07 -0.34
N ALA A 65 1.19 11.93 -1.05
CA ALA A 65 -0.21 11.71 -1.39
C ALA A 65 -0.40 10.49 -2.30
N LEU A 66 0.49 10.30 -3.30
CA LEU A 66 0.49 9.13 -4.17
C LEU A 66 0.79 7.84 -3.39
N CYS A 67 1.80 7.87 -2.52
CA CYS A 67 2.16 6.75 -1.67
C CYS A 67 1.04 6.41 -0.70
N ALA A 68 0.47 7.41 -0.02
CA ALA A 68 -0.65 7.22 0.91
C ALA A 68 -1.89 6.69 0.18
N GLY A 69 -2.21 7.24 -1.00
CA GLY A 69 -3.31 6.76 -1.85
C GLY A 69 -3.09 5.33 -2.32
N SER A 70 -1.86 5.00 -2.75
CA SER A 70 -1.47 3.66 -3.18
C SER A 70 -1.53 2.65 -2.03
N VAL A 71 -1.00 3.00 -0.85
CA VAL A 71 -1.07 2.17 0.35
C VAL A 71 -2.52 2.00 0.81
N TYR A 72 -3.33 3.05 0.78
CA TYR A 72 -4.74 2.99 1.14
C TYR A 72 -5.53 2.09 0.19
N ALA A 73 -5.36 2.30 -1.12
CA ALA A 73 -5.95 1.47 -2.16
C ALA A 73 -5.49 0.01 -2.00
N PHE A 74 -4.20 -0.23 -1.86
CA PHE A 74 -3.62 -1.56 -1.68
C PHE A 74 -4.11 -2.24 -0.41
N LYS A 75 -4.22 -1.54 0.73
CA LYS A 75 -4.81 -2.08 1.97
C LYS A 75 -6.30 -2.39 1.77
N ARG A 76 -7.05 -1.56 1.04
CA ARG A 76 -8.46 -1.81 0.73
C ARG A 76 -8.64 -2.97 -0.23
N TYR A 77 -7.77 -3.13 -1.22
CA TYR A 77 -7.70 -4.31 -2.07
C TYR A 77 -7.32 -5.54 -1.26
N GLN A 78 -6.24 -5.49 -0.47
CA GLN A 78 -5.81 -6.59 0.37
C GLN A 78 -6.88 -7.04 1.35
N LYS A 79 -7.62 -6.14 1.99
CA LYS A 79 -8.76 -6.53 2.84
C LYS A 79 -9.74 -7.42 2.06
N LYS A 80 -10.03 -7.10 0.80
CA LYS A 80 -10.90 -7.92 -0.08
C LYS A 80 -10.33 -9.30 -0.38
N TRP A 81 -9.02 -9.41 -0.58
CA TRP A 81 -8.38 -10.68 -0.94
C TRP A 81 -8.02 -11.54 0.29
N ARG A 82 -7.72 -10.91 1.43
CA ARG A 82 -7.28 -11.60 2.66
C ARG A 82 -8.40 -12.40 3.30
N TYR A 83 -9.61 -11.84 3.44
CA TYR A 83 -10.72 -12.61 4.03
C TYR A 83 -11.07 -13.81 3.16
N ARG A 84 -11.04 -13.66 1.81
CA ARG A 84 -11.31 -14.76 0.87
C ARG A 84 -10.26 -15.86 1.00
N ARG A 85 -8.98 -15.50 1.01
CA ARG A 85 -7.89 -16.48 1.16
C ARG A 85 -7.95 -17.18 2.51
N ALA A 86 -8.26 -16.45 3.58
CA ALA A 86 -8.43 -17.04 4.91
C ALA A 86 -9.61 -18.04 4.94
N ALA A 87 -10.78 -17.64 4.40
CA ALA A 87 -11.95 -18.51 4.32
C ALA A 87 -11.69 -19.78 3.49
N LEU A 88 -11.03 -19.65 2.33
CA LEU A 88 -10.66 -20.80 1.50
C LEU A 88 -9.64 -21.71 2.18
N SER A 89 -8.68 -21.13 2.91
CA SER A 89 -7.70 -21.91 3.68
C SER A 89 -8.38 -22.73 4.78
N LEU A 90 -9.29 -22.11 5.53
CA LEU A 90 -10.05 -22.78 6.59
C LEU A 90 -10.96 -23.87 6.01
N LEU A 91 -11.62 -23.60 4.88
CA LEU A 91 -12.47 -24.58 4.19
C LEU A 91 -11.65 -25.81 3.77
N LYS A 92 -10.45 -25.59 3.22
CA LYS A 92 -9.53 -26.67 2.82
C LYS A 92 -9.07 -27.48 4.03
N GLN A 93 -8.69 -26.82 5.12
CA GLN A 93 -8.28 -27.49 6.35
C GLN A 93 -9.39 -28.41 6.87
N GLN A 94 -10.64 -27.94 6.85
CA GLN A 94 -11.77 -28.73 7.33
C GLN A 94 -12.09 -29.92 6.44
N TYR A 95 -11.93 -29.76 5.13
CA TYR A 95 -12.04 -30.86 4.19
C TYR A 95 -10.95 -31.92 4.41
N GLN A 96 -9.70 -31.50 4.67
CA GLN A 96 -8.61 -32.43 4.99
C GLN A 96 -8.86 -33.16 6.31
N GLN A 97 -9.31 -32.46 7.34
CA GLN A 97 -9.64 -33.06 8.64
C GLN A 97 -10.75 -34.11 8.51
N TRP A 98 -11.74 -33.88 7.64
CA TRP A 98 -12.77 -34.87 7.33
C TRP A 98 -12.20 -36.10 6.62
N GLN A 99 -11.25 -35.94 5.70
CA GLN A 99 -10.60 -37.07 5.05
C GLN A 99 -9.82 -37.96 6.04
N GLU A 100 -9.31 -37.37 7.12
CA GLU A 100 -8.54 -38.08 8.15
C GLU A 100 -9.44 -38.72 9.22
N HIS A 101 -10.47 -38.02 9.68
CA HIS A 101 -11.28 -38.44 10.84
C HIS A 101 -12.68 -38.95 10.48
N GLY A 102 -13.17 -38.70 9.28
CA GLY A 102 -14.48 -39.19 8.80
C GLY A 102 -15.70 -38.52 9.44
N GLU A 103 -15.54 -37.50 10.29
CA GLU A 103 -16.69 -36.84 10.93
C GLU A 103 -17.42 -35.89 9.97
N GLU A 104 -18.43 -36.43 9.29
CA GLU A 104 -19.23 -35.72 8.27
C GLU A 104 -19.97 -34.50 8.87
N LEU A 105 -20.73 -34.69 9.95
CA LEU A 105 -21.57 -33.64 10.53
C LEU A 105 -20.74 -32.46 11.09
N THR A 106 -19.67 -32.77 11.83
CA THR A 106 -18.74 -31.78 12.40
C THR A 106 -18.05 -30.97 11.31
N CYS A 107 -17.62 -31.63 10.23
CA CYS A 107 -17.01 -30.96 9.09
C CYS A 107 -18.01 -30.03 8.39
N ALA A 108 -19.21 -30.52 8.09
CA ALA A 108 -20.23 -29.77 7.38
C ALA A 108 -20.71 -28.53 8.15
N THR A 109 -20.97 -28.67 9.45
CA THR A 109 -21.31 -27.52 10.32
C THR A 109 -20.20 -26.47 10.36
N ALA A 110 -18.94 -26.90 10.44
CA ALA A 110 -17.79 -26.00 10.38
C ALA A 110 -17.70 -25.26 9.03
N MET A 111 -17.94 -25.94 7.91
CA MET A 111 -17.97 -25.31 6.57
C MET A 111 -19.08 -24.25 6.45
N ILE A 112 -20.29 -24.57 6.92
CA ILE A 112 -21.42 -23.63 6.96
C ILE A 112 -21.06 -22.39 7.80
N ALA A 113 -20.46 -22.59 8.97
CA ALA A 113 -20.03 -21.49 9.84
C ALA A 113 -18.97 -20.59 9.18
N ILE A 114 -18.03 -21.16 8.42
CA ILE A 114 -17.02 -20.41 7.65
C ILE A 114 -17.70 -19.54 6.59
N VAL A 115 -18.66 -20.09 5.83
CA VAL A 115 -19.41 -19.34 4.82
C VAL A 115 -20.23 -18.23 5.47
N LYS A 116 -20.90 -18.50 6.61
CA LYS A 116 -21.66 -17.48 7.35
C LYS A 116 -20.78 -16.32 7.82
N ARG A 117 -19.64 -16.61 8.45
CA ARG A 117 -18.65 -15.58 8.83
C ARG A 117 -18.15 -14.78 7.63
N THR A 118 -17.95 -15.46 6.49
CA THR A 118 -17.51 -14.82 5.25
C THR A 118 -18.59 -13.88 4.70
N ALA A 119 -19.86 -14.29 4.73
CA ALA A 119 -20.99 -13.47 4.30
C ALA A 119 -21.15 -12.21 5.17
N ILE A 120 -21.09 -12.36 6.50
CA ILE A 120 -21.16 -11.24 7.45
C ILE A 120 -20.03 -10.24 7.21
N THR A 121 -18.81 -10.75 7.01
CA THR A 121 -17.64 -9.91 6.72
C THR A 121 -17.75 -9.19 5.37
N ALA A 122 -18.45 -9.78 4.40
CA ALA A 122 -18.54 -9.28 3.04
C ALA A 122 -19.68 -8.26 2.81
N TYR A 123 -20.85 -8.43 3.46
CA TYR A 123 -22.06 -7.66 3.12
C TYR A 123 -22.54 -6.70 4.20
N SER A 124 -22.50 -7.06 5.49
CA SER A 124 -22.82 -6.24 6.70
C SER A 124 -23.39 -7.11 7.82
N GLU A 125 -23.56 -6.53 9.01
CA GLU A 125 -24.24 -7.17 10.15
C GLU A 125 -25.71 -7.53 9.87
N ASP A 126 -26.39 -6.84 8.96
CA ASP A 126 -27.78 -7.19 8.58
C ASP A 126 -27.89 -8.60 8.00
N SER A 127 -26.83 -9.07 7.32
CA SER A 127 -26.75 -10.45 6.84
C SER A 127 -26.55 -11.49 7.96
N ALA A 128 -26.12 -11.06 9.15
CA ALA A 128 -25.98 -11.92 10.33
C ALA A 128 -27.34 -12.32 10.91
N ALA A 129 -28.36 -11.45 10.75
CA ALA A 129 -29.74 -11.70 11.18
C ALA A 129 -30.48 -12.73 10.30
N LEU A 130 -29.90 -13.13 9.16
CA LEU A 130 -30.47 -14.14 8.28
C LEU A 130 -30.11 -15.55 8.78
N PHE A 131 -31.12 -16.41 8.85
CA PHE A 131 -31.02 -17.81 9.26
C PHE A 131 -31.88 -18.71 8.35
N GLY A 132 -31.53 -19.99 8.29
CA GLY A 132 -32.29 -21.00 7.56
C GLY A 132 -32.44 -20.67 6.07
N GLN A 133 -33.65 -20.89 5.54
CA GLN A 133 -33.91 -20.72 4.10
C GLN A 133 -33.67 -19.28 3.60
N ALA A 134 -33.95 -18.27 4.44
CA ALA A 134 -33.71 -16.87 4.09
C ALA A 134 -32.22 -16.59 3.86
N TRP A 135 -31.35 -17.23 4.64
CA TRP A 135 -29.90 -17.11 4.47
C TRP A 135 -29.43 -17.79 3.18
N ILE A 136 -29.93 -18.98 2.85
CA ILE A 136 -29.55 -19.66 1.60
C ILE A 136 -30.03 -18.91 0.37
N ASN A 137 -31.25 -18.38 0.40
CA ASN A 137 -31.78 -17.54 -0.67
C ASN A 137 -30.89 -16.31 -0.88
N PHE A 138 -30.44 -15.68 0.21
CA PHE A 138 -29.50 -14.57 0.16
C PHE A 138 -28.16 -14.97 -0.48
N LEU A 139 -27.59 -16.13 -0.10
CA LEU A 139 -26.33 -16.61 -0.69
C LEU A 139 -26.47 -16.84 -2.20
N ASN A 140 -27.56 -17.46 -2.64
CA ASN A 140 -27.82 -17.75 -4.05
C ASN A 140 -28.09 -16.48 -4.88
N GLN A 141 -28.69 -15.44 -4.29
CA GLN A 141 -28.87 -14.14 -4.95
C GLN A 141 -27.56 -13.39 -5.18
N GLN A 142 -26.51 -13.72 -4.41
CA GLN A 142 -25.25 -13.01 -4.43
C GLN A 142 -24.25 -13.54 -5.47
N THR A 143 -24.58 -14.67 -6.09
CA THR A 143 -23.82 -15.32 -7.16
C THR A 143 -24.66 -15.36 -8.43
N SER A 144 -24.02 -15.31 -9.60
CA SER A 144 -24.74 -15.41 -10.89
C SER A 144 -25.36 -16.79 -11.13
N LYS A 145 -24.97 -17.79 -10.32
CA LYS A 145 -25.50 -19.16 -10.36
C LYS A 145 -25.88 -19.58 -8.94
N SER A 146 -26.97 -20.34 -8.82
CA SER A 146 -27.29 -21.03 -7.58
C SER A 146 -26.30 -22.16 -7.36
N TYR A 147 -25.49 -22.09 -6.30
CA TYR A 147 -24.52 -23.13 -5.96
C TYR A 147 -25.05 -24.09 -4.89
N PHE A 148 -26.10 -23.69 -4.18
CA PHE A 148 -26.76 -24.51 -3.17
C PHE A 148 -28.08 -25.02 -3.75
N SER A 149 -28.18 -26.34 -3.95
CA SER A 149 -29.42 -27.00 -4.35
C SER A 149 -30.46 -26.93 -3.24
N ASP A 150 -31.75 -27.13 -3.58
CA ASP A 150 -32.83 -27.06 -2.59
C ASP A 150 -32.68 -28.11 -1.48
N SER A 151 -32.21 -29.31 -1.80
CA SER A 151 -31.92 -30.36 -0.80
C SER A 151 -30.82 -29.94 0.18
N LEU A 152 -29.72 -29.39 -0.35
CA LEU A 152 -28.61 -28.91 0.47
C LEU A 152 -29.03 -27.67 1.29
N ALA A 153 -29.89 -26.82 0.73
CA ALA A 153 -30.46 -25.66 1.41
C ALA A 153 -31.30 -26.05 2.62
N GLN A 154 -32.17 -27.05 2.45
CA GLN A 154 -33.00 -27.60 3.53
C GLN A 154 -32.12 -28.22 4.63
N TRP A 155 -31.15 -29.05 4.25
CA TRP A 155 -30.23 -29.67 5.20
C TRP A 155 -29.42 -28.64 5.99
N MET A 156 -28.81 -27.65 5.32
CA MET A 156 -28.06 -26.59 6.00
C MET A 156 -28.96 -25.74 6.92
N SER A 157 -30.22 -25.52 6.53
CA SER A 157 -31.18 -24.77 7.34
C SER A 157 -31.52 -25.50 8.64
N GLU A 158 -31.73 -26.81 8.55
CA GLU A 158 -31.96 -27.68 9.71
C GLU A 158 -30.75 -27.65 10.65
N GLN A 159 -29.53 -27.80 10.11
CA GLN A 159 -28.31 -27.77 10.94
C GLN A 159 -28.10 -26.41 11.62
N GLN A 160 -28.40 -25.31 10.95
CA GLN A 160 -28.32 -23.97 11.57
C GLN A 160 -29.37 -23.77 12.64
N TYR A 161 -30.58 -24.28 12.42
CA TYR A 161 -31.66 -24.22 13.39
C TYR A 161 -31.30 -25.04 14.63
N GLN A 162 -30.82 -26.27 14.47
CA GLN A 162 -30.36 -27.11 15.59
C GLN A 162 -29.22 -26.45 16.37
N ALA A 163 -28.24 -25.85 15.69
CA ALA A 163 -27.17 -25.12 16.37
C ALA A 163 -27.68 -23.93 17.21
N HIS A 164 -28.75 -23.25 16.76
CA HIS A 164 -29.34 -22.11 17.46
C HIS A 164 -30.38 -22.52 18.51
N SER A 165 -31.10 -23.63 18.28
CA SER A 165 -32.14 -24.16 19.19
C SER A 165 -31.55 -25.00 20.33
N THR A 166 -30.37 -25.60 20.14
CA THR A 166 -29.61 -26.28 21.21
C THR A 166 -29.27 -25.32 22.36
N GLN A 167 -29.25 -24.00 22.10
CA GLN A 167 -29.05 -23.00 23.14
C GLN A 167 -30.33 -22.65 23.93
N GLN A 168 -31.51 -23.11 23.50
CA GLN A 168 -32.79 -22.82 24.15
C GLN A 168 -33.60 -24.05 24.60
N LEU A 169 -33.32 -25.28 24.16
CA LEU A 169 -34.12 -26.43 24.58
C LEU A 169 -33.32 -27.73 24.64
N SER A 170 -32.88 -28.10 25.84
CA SER A 170 -32.20 -29.37 26.17
C SER A 170 -33.07 -30.62 26.00
N ASN A 171 -34.26 -30.53 25.40
CA ASN A 171 -35.23 -31.61 25.40
C ASN A 171 -36.16 -31.45 24.18
N SER A 172 -35.84 -32.07 23.03
CA SER A 172 -36.81 -32.64 22.07
C SER A 172 -36.11 -33.13 20.81
N THR A 173 -36.09 -34.46 20.69
CA THR A 173 -36.29 -35.23 19.46
C THR A 173 -35.19 -35.18 18.40
N GLN A 174 -34.28 -36.13 18.56
CA GLN A 174 -33.65 -36.85 17.45
C GLN A 174 -34.71 -37.33 16.46
N GLN A 175 -34.75 -36.69 15.29
CA GLN A 175 -35.13 -37.34 14.05
C GLN A 175 -33.93 -37.23 13.10
N ALA A 176 -33.07 -38.24 13.20
CA ALA A 176 -32.02 -38.50 12.23
C ALA A 176 -32.69 -38.94 10.93
N SER A 177 -32.97 -37.97 10.05
CA SER A 177 -33.12 -38.24 8.63
C SER A 177 -31.79 -38.78 8.12
N ASP A 178 -31.81 -40.03 7.68
CA ASP A 178 -30.77 -40.82 6.99
C ASP A 178 -30.43 -40.22 5.61
N ASP A 179 -30.20 -38.91 5.58
CA ASP A 179 -29.79 -38.19 4.38
C ASP A 179 -28.30 -37.93 4.53
N LYS A 180 -27.52 -38.89 4.03
CA LYS A 180 -26.06 -38.86 4.05
C LYS A 180 -25.60 -37.58 3.35
N VAL A 181 -24.88 -36.74 4.07
CA VAL A 181 -24.41 -35.46 3.52
C VAL A 181 -23.27 -35.73 2.56
N ASP A 182 -23.44 -35.31 1.31
CA ASP A 182 -22.36 -35.32 0.33
C ASP A 182 -21.34 -34.21 0.65
N ILE A 183 -20.41 -34.48 1.57
CA ILE A 183 -19.33 -33.55 1.97
C ILE A 183 -18.54 -33.00 0.78
N PRO A 184 -18.17 -33.78 -0.26
CA PRO A 184 -17.48 -33.24 -1.43
C PRO A 184 -18.32 -32.24 -2.23
N LEU A 185 -19.64 -32.44 -2.28
CA LEU A 185 -20.57 -31.54 -2.96
C LEU A 185 -20.73 -30.24 -2.15
N LEU A 186 -20.90 -30.35 -0.84
CA LEU A 186 -20.95 -29.21 0.07
C LEU A 186 -19.66 -28.38 0.01
N TYR A 187 -18.49 -29.04 0.03
CA TYR A 187 -17.21 -28.38 -0.10
C TYR A 187 -17.12 -27.58 -1.40
N LYS A 188 -17.47 -28.18 -2.54
CA LYS A 188 -17.46 -27.50 -3.85
C LYS A 188 -18.44 -26.34 -3.91
N ALA A 189 -19.64 -26.49 -3.33
CA ALA A 189 -20.63 -25.41 -3.26
C ALA A 189 -20.09 -24.22 -2.46
N CYS A 190 -19.55 -24.48 -1.26
CA CYS A 190 -18.94 -23.46 -0.40
C CYS A 190 -17.73 -22.79 -1.09
N GLU A 191 -16.83 -23.58 -1.67
CA GLU A 191 -15.65 -23.08 -2.37
C GLU A 191 -16.03 -22.18 -3.54
N ASN A 192 -16.97 -22.62 -4.38
CA ASN A 192 -17.43 -21.86 -5.54
C ASN A 192 -18.11 -20.56 -5.14
N TRP A 193 -18.93 -20.59 -4.08
CA TRP A 193 -19.56 -19.39 -3.56
C TRP A 193 -18.51 -18.39 -3.01
N ILE A 194 -17.55 -18.85 -2.21
CA ILE A 194 -16.48 -17.98 -1.68
C ILE A 194 -15.65 -17.36 -2.82
N LYS A 195 -15.40 -18.11 -3.91
CA LYS A 195 -14.68 -17.59 -5.08
C LYS A 195 -15.47 -16.55 -5.89
N HIS A 196 -16.77 -16.76 -6.07
CA HIS A 196 -17.58 -15.99 -7.02
C HIS A 196 -18.57 -15.01 -6.39
N HIS A 197 -18.70 -14.94 -5.06
CA HIS A 197 -19.61 -13.98 -4.44
C HIS A 197 -19.22 -12.54 -4.83
N SER A 198 -20.22 -11.80 -5.29
CA SER A 198 -20.06 -10.44 -5.78
C SER A 198 -20.22 -9.45 -4.64
N VAL A 199 -19.11 -8.99 -4.03
CA VAL A 199 -19.23 -7.88 -3.06
C VAL A 199 -19.55 -6.62 -3.87
N GLN A 200 -20.85 -6.31 -3.97
CA GLN A 200 -21.34 -5.04 -4.50
C GLN A 200 -20.80 -3.95 -3.59
N ILE A 201 -19.68 -3.35 -4.01
CA ILE A 201 -19.21 -2.11 -3.41
C ILE A 201 -20.29 -1.12 -3.80
N LYS A 202 -21.20 -0.78 -2.86
CA LYS A 202 -22.06 0.40 -2.99
C LYS A 202 -21.13 1.58 -3.24
N LEU A 203 -20.90 1.91 -4.51
CA LEU A 203 -20.35 3.18 -4.94
C LEU A 203 -21.48 4.20 -4.73
N HIS A 204 -21.74 4.57 -3.47
CA HIS A 204 -22.52 5.76 -3.19
C HIS A 204 -21.72 6.93 -3.75
N GLY A 205 -22.18 7.50 -4.87
CA GLY A 205 -21.73 8.83 -5.29
C GLY A 205 -21.38 9.02 -6.76
N VAL A 206 -22.18 8.54 -7.70
CA VAL A 206 -22.41 9.32 -8.93
C VAL A 206 -23.91 9.40 -9.12
N LYS A 207 -24.52 10.46 -8.54
CA LYS A 207 -25.87 10.85 -8.89
C LYS A 207 -25.87 11.12 -10.40
N LYS A 208 -26.43 10.19 -11.19
CA LYS A 208 -26.81 10.52 -12.56
C LYS A 208 -27.92 11.56 -12.43
N LYS A 209 -27.57 12.83 -12.63
CA LYS A 209 -28.54 13.90 -12.81
C LYS A 209 -29.42 13.47 -13.98
N PRO A 210 -30.74 13.26 -13.82
CA PRO A 210 -31.59 13.08 -14.98
C PRO A 210 -31.51 14.39 -15.77
N LEU A 211 -30.96 14.33 -16.99
CA LEU A 211 -31.21 15.39 -17.95
C LEU A 211 -32.72 15.35 -18.17
N GLY A 212 -33.40 16.37 -17.64
CA GLY A 212 -34.81 16.59 -17.91
C GLY A 212 -35.01 16.66 -19.42
N GLU A 213 -35.76 15.68 -19.91
CA GLU A 213 -37.00 15.87 -20.65
C GLU A 213 -37.22 17.32 -21.14
N SER A 214 -37.07 17.44 -22.45
CA SER A 214 -37.74 18.34 -23.38
C SER A 214 -38.96 19.09 -22.84
N ALA A 215 -38.90 20.43 -22.92
CA ALA A 215 -40.05 21.29 -23.21
C ALA A 215 -39.55 22.58 -23.86
#